data_AF-D8K6M0-F1
#
_entry.id   AF-D8K6M0-F1
#
_cell.length_a   1.000
_cell.length_b   1.000
_cell.length_c   1.000
_cell.angle_alpha   90.00
_cell.angle_beta   90.00
_cell.angle_gamma   90.00
#
_symmetry.space_group_name_H-M   'P 1'
#
loop_
_entity.id
_entity.type
_entity.pdbx_description
1 polymer ?
#
loop_
_entity_poly.entity_id
_entity_poly.type
_entity_poly.pdbx_seq_one_letter_code
_entity_poly.pdbx_strand_id
1 'polypeptide(L)'
;MNLSLKRKIQWLSPLLMLGLIGPYSSSYAANKIYCSMYTETAVAQNEQNIKNNCGYDVMPRWSSDAAHHTEWCLNASNKAAKNENTARIGQLAKCPGVQFPAGADKGCHIYSIVAIGQNKANLSAECSLSGPTWSASYTHHYRWCTTASKDHTNAQITARQKALDKCAQ
;
A
#
# COMPACT_ATOMS: atom_id res chain seq x y z
N MET A 1 -54.29 -54.09 4.87
CA MET A 1 -53.45 -52.92 5.23
C MET A 1 -52.12 -53.43 5.74
N ASN A 2 -51.01 -52.78 5.33
CA ASN A 2 -49.58 -53.19 5.48
C ASN A 2 -49.17 -54.36 4.54
N LEU A 3 -48.05 -54.39 3.80
CA LEU A 3 -46.77 -53.68 3.84
C LEU A 3 -46.05 -53.79 2.46
N SER A 4 -45.31 -52.74 2.08
CA SER A 4 -43.89 -52.79 1.65
C SER A 4 -43.40 -53.26 0.25
N LEU A 5 -42.56 -52.38 -0.30
CA LEU A 5 -41.39 -52.50 -1.21
C LEU A 5 -41.53 -53.22 -2.56
N LYS A 6 -41.41 -52.45 -3.66
CA LYS A 6 -40.44 -52.74 -4.74
C LYS A 6 -39.83 -51.46 -5.33
N ARG A 7 -38.49 -51.43 -5.29
CA ARG A 7 -37.58 -50.48 -5.94
C ARG A 7 -37.85 -50.41 -7.45
N LYS A 8 -37.86 -49.20 -8.02
CA LYS A 8 -37.38 -48.96 -9.39
C LYS A 8 -36.56 -47.67 -9.40
N ILE A 9 -35.24 -47.85 -9.34
CA ILE A 9 -34.26 -46.83 -9.68
C ILE A 9 -34.35 -46.67 -11.20
N GLN A 10 -34.77 -45.49 -11.66
CA GLN A 10 -34.70 -45.12 -13.07
C GLN A 10 -33.96 -43.79 -13.16
N TRP A 11 -32.77 -43.87 -13.73
CA TRP A 11 -31.84 -42.78 -13.95
C TRP A 11 -32.35 -41.92 -15.11
N LEU A 12 -32.45 -40.60 -14.90
CA LEU A 12 -32.53 -39.62 -15.99
C LEU A 12 -31.51 -38.50 -15.72
N SER A 13 -30.71 -38.29 -16.76
CA SER A 13 -29.53 -37.46 -17.00
C SER A 13 -29.51 -36.00 -16.51
N PRO A 14 -28.33 -35.36 -16.47
CA PRO A 14 -28.07 -34.10 -15.77
C PRO A 14 -28.51 -32.89 -16.59
N LEU A 15 -29.23 -31.95 -15.95
CA LEU A 15 -29.41 -30.61 -16.47
C LEU A 15 -28.23 -29.74 -16.00
N LEU A 16 -27.30 -29.57 -16.92
CA LEU A 16 -26.23 -28.59 -16.95
C LEU A 16 -26.86 -27.18 -17.01
N MET A 17 -27.00 -26.49 -15.87
CA MET A 17 -27.35 -25.07 -15.89
C MET A 17 -26.09 -24.22 -16.05
N LEU A 18 -25.96 -23.72 -17.27
CA LEU A 18 -25.18 -22.57 -17.70
C LEU A 18 -25.28 -21.39 -16.73
N GLY A 19 -24.13 -20.76 -16.48
CA GLY A 19 -23.99 -19.32 -16.70
C GLY A 19 -24.38 -18.37 -15.57
N LEU A 20 -23.45 -18.17 -14.62
CA LEU A 20 -23.20 -16.85 -14.05
C LEU A 20 -21.70 -16.55 -14.16
N ILE A 21 -21.28 -16.19 -15.37
CA ILE A 21 -19.99 -15.54 -15.61
C ILE A 21 -20.17 -14.10 -15.12
N GLY A 22 -20.03 -13.89 -13.80
CA GLY A 22 -19.87 -12.54 -13.27
C GLY A 22 -18.63 -11.90 -13.89
N PRO A 23 -18.59 -10.57 -14.11
CA PRO A 23 -17.41 -9.92 -14.65
C PRO A 23 -16.24 -10.24 -13.73
N TYR A 24 -15.27 -10.97 -14.28
CA TYR A 24 -13.97 -11.21 -13.67
C TYR A 24 -13.45 -9.86 -13.19
N SER A 25 -13.42 -9.67 -11.87
CA SER A 25 -12.71 -8.55 -11.29
C SER A 25 -11.27 -8.71 -11.73
N SER A 26 -10.83 -7.90 -12.69
CA SER A 26 -9.47 -7.95 -13.21
C SER A 26 -8.54 -7.51 -12.08
N SER A 27 -8.12 -8.48 -11.27
CA SER A 27 -7.13 -8.30 -10.22
C SER A 27 -5.77 -8.24 -10.89
N TYR A 28 -5.47 -7.09 -11.51
CA TYR A 28 -4.09 -6.82 -11.89
C TYR A 28 -3.28 -6.66 -10.62
N ALA A 29 -2.32 -7.57 -10.42
CA ALA A 29 -1.25 -7.44 -9.45
C ALA A 29 -0.66 -6.02 -9.48
N ALA A 30 -0.23 -5.51 -8.32
CA ALA A 30 0.37 -4.20 -8.26
C ALA A 30 1.68 -4.17 -9.05
N ASN A 31 2.01 -3.01 -9.63
CA ASN A 31 3.24 -2.84 -10.39
C ASN A 31 4.46 -3.09 -9.49
N LYS A 32 5.46 -3.84 -9.97
CA LYS A 32 6.66 -4.22 -9.21
C LYS A 32 7.42 -3.02 -8.61
N ILE A 33 7.49 -1.89 -9.31
CA ILE A 33 8.11 -0.66 -8.79
C ILE A 33 7.23 0.02 -7.74
N TYR A 34 5.91 0.03 -7.94
CA TYR A 34 5.01 0.46 -6.86
C TYR A 34 5.20 -0.43 -5.62
N CYS A 35 5.36 -1.74 -5.80
CA CYS A 35 5.62 -2.65 -4.69
C CYS A 35 6.96 -2.42 -4.01
N SER A 36 8.03 -2.11 -4.75
CA SER A 36 9.29 -1.68 -4.15
C SER A 36 9.10 -0.42 -3.29
N MET A 37 8.41 0.60 -3.80
CA MET A 37 8.09 1.82 -3.03
C MET A 37 7.23 1.52 -1.80
N TYR A 38 6.18 0.71 -1.97
CA TYR A 38 5.30 0.30 -0.88
C TYR A 38 6.09 -0.41 0.21
N THR A 39 6.95 -1.36 -0.16
CA THR A 39 7.80 -2.10 0.78
C THR A 39 8.69 -1.16 1.60
N GLU A 40 9.43 -0.27 0.93
CA GLU A 40 10.30 0.70 1.60
C GLU A 40 9.50 1.64 2.53
N THR A 41 8.34 2.08 2.07
CA THR A 41 7.44 2.95 2.84
C THR A 41 6.84 2.20 4.03
N ALA A 42 6.44 0.95 3.87
CA ALA A 42 5.82 0.14 4.90
C ALA A 42 6.79 -0.18 6.04
N VAL A 43 8.05 -0.52 5.70
CA VAL A 43 9.12 -0.72 6.69
C VAL A 43 9.41 0.58 7.45
N ALA A 44 9.58 1.71 6.76
CA ALA A 44 9.81 3.00 7.41
C ALA A 44 8.63 3.44 8.30
N GLN A 45 7.40 3.17 7.88
CA GLN A 45 6.21 3.39 8.69
C GLN A 45 6.22 2.49 9.94
N ASN A 46 6.68 1.25 9.83
CA ASN A 46 6.82 0.36 10.98
C ASN A 46 7.89 0.84 11.97
N GLU A 47 9.01 1.37 11.48
CA GLU A 47 10.01 2.01 12.33
C GLU A 47 9.39 3.17 13.12
N GLN A 48 8.50 3.98 12.52
CA GLN A 48 7.78 5.03 13.24
C GLN A 48 6.79 4.46 14.26
N ASN A 49 6.07 3.40 13.92
CA ASN A 49 5.16 2.70 14.85
C ASN A 49 5.90 2.28 16.13
N ILE A 50 7.08 1.66 15.98
CA ILE A 50 7.93 1.22 17.09
C ILE A 50 8.52 2.41 17.84
N LYS A 51 9.18 3.33 17.12
CA LYS A 51 9.88 4.49 17.71
C LYS A 51 8.95 5.36 18.56
N ASN A 52 7.70 5.51 18.15
CA ASN A 52 6.72 6.37 18.79
C ASN A 52 5.78 5.59 19.72
N ASN A 53 6.08 4.33 20.06
CA ASN A 53 5.27 3.48 20.95
C ASN A 53 3.77 3.51 20.59
N CYS A 54 3.46 3.44 19.29
CA CYS A 54 2.08 3.57 18.81
C CYS A 54 1.21 2.36 19.15
N GLY A 55 1.82 1.20 19.42
CA GLY A 55 1.13 -0.01 19.81
C GLY A 55 0.35 -0.69 18.67
N TYR A 56 0.64 -0.37 17.40
CA TYR A 56 0.05 -1.11 16.28
C TYR A 56 0.81 -2.43 16.11
N ASP A 57 0.20 -3.52 16.56
CA ASP A 57 0.91 -4.79 16.71
C ASP A 57 1.09 -5.61 15.43
N VAL A 58 2.10 -6.48 15.56
CA VAL A 58 3.00 -7.09 14.59
C VAL A 58 2.44 -8.32 13.88
N MET A 59 2.61 -8.29 12.54
CA MET A 59 2.33 -9.32 11.54
C MET A 59 0.85 -9.65 11.21
N PRO A 60 0.53 -9.76 9.89
CA PRO A 60 1.39 -9.47 8.75
C PRO A 60 1.62 -7.97 8.52
N ARG A 61 0.71 -7.13 9.01
CA ARG A 61 0.57 -5.74 8.53
C ARG A 61 1.69 -4.79 8.98
N TRP A 62 2.02 -4.72 10.26
CA TRP A 62 3.08 -3.84 10.79
C TRP A 62 4.33 -4.68 11.07
N SER A 63 5.14 -4.88 10.03
CA SER A 63 6.35 -5.73 10.08
C SER A 63 7.58 -4.98 9.58
N SER A 64 8.76 -5.32 10.10
CA SER A 64 10.06 -4.90 9.55
C SER A 64 10.52 -5.78 8.39
N ASP A 65 9.79 -6.85 8.07
CA ASP A 65 10.10 -7.77 6.99
C ASP A 65 9.70 -7.16 5.62
N ALA A 66 10.70 -6.69 4.88
CA ALA A 66 10.54 -6.15 3.53
C ALA A 66 10.07 -7.20 2.50
N ALA A 67 10.49 -8.46 2.65
CA ALA A 67 10.10 -9.53 1.74
C ALA A 67 8.60 -9.80 1.86
N HIS A 68 8.11 -9.82 3.10
CA HIS A 68 6.68 -9.97 3.39
C HIS A 68 5.82 -8.86 2.75
N HIS A 69 6.24 -7.59 2.86
CA HIS A 69 5.53 -6.48 2.21
C HIS A 69 5.54 -6.58 0.69
N THR A 70 6.66 -7.03 0.13
CA THR A 70 6.82 -7.20 -1.32
C THR A 70 5.91 -8.30 -1.83
N GLU A 71 5.91 -9.46 -1.16
CA GLU A 71 5.06 -10.59 -1.49
C GLU A 71 3.58 -10.21 -1.42
N TRP A 72 3.16 -9.56 -0.33
CA TRP A 72 1.79 -9.09 -0.20
C TRP A 72 1.41 -8.14 -1.33
N CYS A 73 2.26 -7.15 -1.64
CA CYS A 73 1.96 -6.16 -2.67
C CYS A 73 1.85 -6.78 -4.06
N LEU A 74 2.74 -7.71 -4.41
CA LEU A 74 2.72 -8.39 -5.70
C LEU A 74 1.47 -9.26 -5.89
N ASN A 75 0.85 -9.71 -4.79
CA ASN A 75 -0.42 -10.44 -4.83
C ASN A 75 -1.65 -9.52 -4.68
N ALA A 76 -1.47 -8.29 -4.24
CA ALA A 76 -2.53 -7.30 -4.11
C ALA A 76 -2.79 -6.58 -5.44
N SER A 77 -4.01 -6.07 -5.63
CA SER A 77 -4.24 -5.14 -6.73
C SER A 77 -3.55 -3.79 -6.49
N ASN A 78 -3.19 -3.06 -7.55
CA ASN A 78 -2.68 -1.69 -7.43
C ASN A 78 -3.56 -0.78 -6.53
N LYS A 79 -4.89 -0.93 -6.63
CA LYS A 79 -5.84 -0.19 -5.80
C LYS A 79 -5.74 -0.62 -4.33
N ALA A 80 -5.67 -1.91 -4.05
CA ALA A 80 -5.51 -2.43 -2.69
C ALA A 80 -4.20 -1.98 -2.06
N ALA A 81 -3.08 -2.04 -2.78
CA ALA A 81 -1.77 -1.60 -2.29
C ALA A 81 -1.71 -0.09 -2.01
N LYS A 82 -2.40 0.74 -2.81
CA LYS A 82 -2.58 2.18 -2.54
C LYS A 82 -3.46 2.46 -1.32
N ASN A 83 -4.57 1.73 -1.20
CA ASN A 83 -5.47 1.85 -0.06
C ASN A 83 -4.76 1.44 1.24
N GLU A 84 -3.95 0.39 1.21
CA GLU A 84 -3.18 -0.05 2.38
C GLU A 84 -2.19 1.00 2.84
N ASN A 85 -1.37 1.56 1.93
CA ASN A 85 -0.45 2.64 2.28
C ASN A 85 -1.21 3.85 2.89
N THR A 86 -2.36 4.22 2.31
CA THR A 86 -3.21 5.30 2.82
C THR A 86 -3.78 4.98 4.21
N ALA A 87 -4.17 3.73 4.46
CA ALA A 87 -4.68 3.30 5.76
C ALA A 87 -3.58 3.34 6.84
N ARG A 88 -2.37 2.90 6.52
CA ARG A 88 -1.19 2.95 7.41
C ARG A 88 -0.84 4.38 7.80
N ILE A 89 -0.87 5.28 6.82
CA ILE A 89 -0.75 6.72 6.99
C ILE A 89 -1.79 7.24 8.00
N GLY A 90 -3.07 6.88 7.81
CA GLY A 90 -4.16 7.29 8.68
C GLY A 90 -4.05 6.73 10.11
N GLN A 91 -3.47 5.55 10.28
CA GLN A 91 -3.17 4.96 11.59
C GLN A 91 -2.04 5.73 12.28
N LEU A 92 -0.88 5.93 11.63
CA LEU A 92 0.23 6.69 12.23
C LEU A 92 -0.16 8.11 12.62
N ALA A 93 -1.05 8.77 11.87
CA ALA A 93 -1.55 10.11 12.21
C ALA A 93 -2.33 10.18 13.55
N LYS A 94 -2.84 9.03 14.02
CA LYS A 94 -3.56 8.86 15.29
C LYS A 94 -2.65 8.41 16.44
N CYS A 95 -1.39 8.06 16.15
CA CYS A 95 -0.46 7.60 17.17
C CYS A 95 -0.10 8.73 18.14
N PRO A 96 -0.29 8.54 19.46
CA PRO A 96 -0.09 9.59 20.46
C PRO A 96 1.39 9.93 20.69
N GLY A 97 2.31 8.98 20.46
CA GLY A 97 3.73 9.19 20.69
C GLY A 97 4.48 9.80 19.51
N VAL A 98 3.82 10.09 18.37
CA VAL A 98 4.45 10.90 17.32
C VAL A 98 4.51 12.33 17.84
N GLN A 99 5.57 12.64 18.58
CA GLN A 99 5.85 13.99 19.06
C GLN A 99 6.20 14.87 17.87
N PHE A 100 5.16 15.49 17.34
CA PHE A 100 5.29 16.70 16.56
C PHE A 100 5.54 17.87 17.51
N PRO A 101 6.36 18.86 17.13
CA PRO A 101 6.28 20.17 17.76
C PRO A 101 4.80 20.58 17.88
N ALA A 102 4.40 21.19 18.99
CA ALA A 102 3.03 21.67 19.13
C ALA A 102 2.68 22.57 17.94
N GLY A 103 1.61 22.22 17.20
CA GLY A 103 1.21 22.92 15.97
C GLY A 103 1.79 22.40 14.65
N ALA A 104 2.58 21.33 14.65
CA ALA A 104 3.10 20.76 13.40
C ALA A 104 1.99 20.06 12.57
N ASP A 105 2.03 20.28 11.25
CA ASP A 105 1.09 19.71 10.29
C ASP A 105 1.33 18.20 10.11
N LYS A 106 0.30 17.41 10.44
CA LYS A 106 0.33 15.94 10.32
C LYS A 106 0.42 15.47 8.86
N GLY A 107 -0.24 16.17 7.94
CA GLY A 107 -0.18 15.88 6.50
C GLY A 107 1.24 16.03 5.96
N CYS A 108 2.00 17.02 6.45
CA CYS A 108 3.37 17.24 6.04
C CYS A 108 4.36 16.21 6.58
N HIS A 109 4.11 15.66 7.77
CA HIS A 109 4.87 14.51 8.23
C HIS A 109 4.70 13.31 7.30
N ILE A 110 3.44 13.00 6.96
CA ILE A 110 3.08 11.90 6.07
C ILE A 110 3.73 12.08 4.71
N TYR A 111 3.58 13.27 4.11
CA TYR A 111 4.21 13.61 2.84
C TYR A 111 5.72 13.34 2.88
N SER A 112 6.38 13.74 3.97
CA SER A 112 7.84 13.61 4.11
C SER A 112 8.29 12.15 4.17
N ILE A 113 7.53 11.28 4.86
CA ILE A 113 7.80 9.84 4.89
C ILE A 113 7.62 9.23 3.50
N VAL A 114 6.51 9.54 2.82
CA VAL A 114 6.24 9.04 1.46
C VAL A 114 7.33 9.50 0.49
N ALA A 115 7.76 10.76 0.59
CA ALA A 115 8.81 11.32 -0.24
C ALA A 115 10.14 10.59 -0.07
N ILE A 116 10.53 10.29 1.17
CA ILE A 116 11.73 9.51 1.47
C ILE A 116 11.59 8.08 0.95
N GLY A 117 10.44 7.43 1.14
CA GLY A 117 10.18 6.08 0.62
C GLY A 117 10.27 6.01 -0.92
N GLN A 118 9.72 7.00 -1.61
CA GLN A 118 9.86 7.14 -3.06
C GLN A 118 11.33 7.35 -3.47
N ASN A 119 12.11 8.12 -2.71
CA ASN A 119 13.54 8.27 -2.98
C ASN A 119 14.33 6.99 -2.72
N LYS A 120 14.02 6.23 -1.67
CA LYS A 120 14.62 4.91 -1.45
C LYS A 120 14.36 3.97 -2.63
N ALA A 121 13.12 3.95 -3.14
CA ALA A 121 12.77 3.17 -4.33
C ALA A 121 13.53 3.63 -5.59
N ASN A 122 13.69 4.94 -5.78
CA ASN A 122 14.52 5.51 -6.85
C ASN A 122 15.97 5.00 -6.79
N LEU A 123 16.57 5.01 -5.59
CA LEU A 123 17.93 4.52 -5.37
C LEU A 123 18.03 3.00 -5.54
N SER A 124 17.09 2.23 -4.99
CA SER A 124 17.10 0.76 -5.07
C SER A 124 16.86 0.24 -6.49
N ALA A 125 16.11 0.99 -7.30
CA ALA A 125 15.85 0.66 -8.70
C ALA A 125 16.84 1.34 -9.67
N GLU A 126 17.88 2.01 -9.16
CA GLU A 126 18.93 2.67 -9.95
C GLU A 126 18.40 3.67 -10.99
N CYS A 127 17.24 4.27 -10.73
CA CYS A 127 16.53 5.13 -11.68
C CYS A 127 17.23 6.46 -11.98
N SER A 128 18.27 6.80 -11.20
CA SER A 128 19.07 8.04 -11.35
C SER A 128 18.24 9.34 -11.30
N LEU A 129 17.04 9.32 -10.73
CA LEU A 129 16.23 10.52 -10.56
C LEU A 129 16.86 11.40 -9.47
N SER A 130 16.96 12.71 -9.72
CA SER A 130 17.77 13.62 -8.90
C SER A 130 17.11 14.99 -8.71
N GLY A 131 17.71 15.80 -7.84
CA GLY A 131 17.23 17.14 -7.47
C GLY A 131 16.41 17.18 -6.18
N PRO A 132 15.89 18.35 -5.79
CA PRO A 132 15.27 18.57 -4.46
C PRO A 132 14.11 17.63 -4.13
N THR A 133 13.32 17.24 -5.13
CA THR A 133 12.17 16.34 -4.93
C THR A 133 12.58 14.89 -4.56
N TRP A 134 13.82 14.51 -4.86
CA TRP A 134 14.43 13.21 -4.56
C TRP A 134 15.43 13.30 -3.38
N SER A 135 15.21 14.23 -2.45
CA SER A 135 16.01 14.35 -1.24
C SER A 135 15.75 13.19 -0.25
N ALA A 136 16.78 12.74 0.46
CA ALA A 136 16.66 11.82 1.59
C ALA A 136 16.31 12.53 2.93
N SER A 137 16.26 13.87 2.94
CA SER A 137 16.06 14.65 4.17
C SER A 137 14.58 14.81 4.51
N TYR A 138 14.17 14.27 5.66
CA TYR A 138 12.82 14.48 6.22
C TYR A 138 12.53 15.98 6.38
N THR A 139 13.46 16.72 6.99
CA THR A 139 13.31 18.16 7.27
C THR A 139 13.13 18.97 5.99
N HIS A 140 13.81 18.59 4.90
CA HIS A 140 13.64 19.23 3.60
C HIS A 140 12.20 19.10 3.09
N HIS A 141 11.67 17.87 3.05
CA HIS A 141 10.30 17.60 2.58
C HIS A 141 9.25 18.25 3.48
N TYR A 142 9.49 18.23 4.80
CA TYR A 142 8.57 18.79 5.78
C TYR A 142 8.45 20.31 5.60
N ARG A 143 9.60 21.01 5.51
CA ARG A 143 9.63 22.48 5.30
C ARG A 143 8.96 22.88 3.99
N TRP A 144 9.22 22.15 2.91
CA TRP A 144 8.54 22.40 1.64
C TRP A 144 7.03 22.24 1.79
N CYS A 145 6.58 21.12 2.38
CA CYS A 145 5.16 20.84 2.55
C CYS A 145 4.43 21.91 3.37
N THR A 146 5.04 22.43 4.45
CA THR A 146 4.39 23.46 5.28
C THR A 146 4.11 24.77 4.53
N THR A 147 4.69 24.95 3.35
CA THR A 147 4.44 26.10 2.46
C THR A 147 3.62 25.75 1.22
N ALA A 148 3.37 24.45 0.97
CA ALA A 148 2.66 23.96 -0.19
C ALA A 148 1.18 23.71 0.14
N SER A 149 0.29 23.89 -0.84
CA SER A 149 -1.10 23.45 -0.68
C SER A 149 -1.20 21.92 -0.65
N LYS A 150 -2.29 21.40 -0.08
CA LYS A 150 -2.58 19.97 -0.09
C LYS A 150 -2.65 19.38 -1.51
N ASP A 151 -3.13 20.15 -2.47
CA ASP A 151 -3.17 19.70 -3.86
C ASP A 151 -1.77 19.61 -4.46
N HIS A 152 -0.88 20.54 -4.14
CA HIS A 152 0.53 20.47 -4.56
C HIS A 152 1.28 19.29 -3.95
N THR A 153 1.05 18.97 -2.67
CA THR A 153 1.70 17.82 -2.02
C THR A 153 1.23 16.50 -2.62
N ASN A 154 -0.08 16.35 -2.88
CA ASN A 154 -0.65 15.20 -3.57
C ASN A 154 -0.15 15.07 -5.02
N ALA A 155 -0.07 16.19 -5.74
CA ALA A 155 0.46 16.24 -7.09
C ALA A 155 1.93 15.79 -7.12
N GLN A 156 2.75 16.18 -6.13
CA GLN A 156 4.14 15.74 -6.05
C GLN A 156 4.29 14.24 -5.79
N ILE A 157 3.51 13.68 -4.86
CA ILE A 157 3.51 12.23 -4.62
C ILE A 157 3.19 11.48 -5.92
N THR A 158 2.18 11.97 -6.66
CA THR A 158 1.76 11.38 -7.94
C THR A 158 2.84 11.53 -9.02
N ALA A 159 3.49 12.69 -9.12
CA ALA A 159 4.53 12.96 -10.10
C ALA A 159 5.76 12.07 -9.87
N ARG A 160 6.22 11.95 -8.61
CA ARG A 160 7.29 11.01 -8.25
C ARG A 160 6.93 9.57 -8.55
N GLN A 161 5.69 9.16 -8.23
CA GLN A 161 5.25 7.80 -8.56
C GLN A 161 5.29 7.55 -10.07
N LYS A 162 4.78 8.49 -10.89
CA LYS A 162 4.84 8.37 -12.34
C LYS A 162 6.28 8.31 -12.87
N ALA A 163 7.21 9.04 -12.26
CA ALA A 163 8.62 8.98 -12.65
C ALA A 163 9.25 7.61 -12.33
N LEU A 164 8.96 7.06 -11.15
CA LEU A 164 9.34 5.69 -10.78
C LEU A 164 8.72 4.66 -11.73
N ASP A 165 7.42 4.76 -12.00
CA ASP A 165 6.72 3.84 -12.90
C ASP A 165 7.25 3.89 -14.34
N LYS A 166 7.82 5.02 -14.77
CA LYS A 166 8.50 5.16 -16.08
C LYS A 166 9.89 4.52 -16.07
N CYS A 167 10.63 4.65 -14.98
CA CYS A 167 11.91 3.95 -14.81
C CYS A 167 11.73 2.42 -14.82
N ALA A 168 10.55 1.92 -14.44
CA ALA A 168 10.21 0.50 -14.42
C ALA A 168 10.14 -0.19 -15.80
N GLN A 169 10.12 0.60 -16.87
CA GLN A 169 9.86 0.17 -18.25
C GLN A 169 11.17 0.13 -19.02
#